data_AF-A0A7Y2BK45-F1
#
_entry.id   AF-A0A7Y2BK45-F1
#
_cell.length_a   1.000
_cell.length_b   1.000
_cell.length_c   1.000
_cell.angle_alpha   90.00
_cell.angle_beta   90.00
_cell.angle_gamma   90.00
#
_symmetry.space_group_name_H-M   'P 1'
#
loop_
_entity.id
_entity.type
_entity.pdbx_description
1 polymer ?
#
loop_
_entity_poly.entity_id
_entity_poly.type
_entity_poly.pdbx_seq_one_letter_code
_entity_poly.pdbx_strand_id
1 'polypeptide(L)'
;EGTPERGVGAERLCTLYDGNRISERVIESVDERNLVVDIYDTTMPLKSARGRFDLEKTSDGGTLVRITFEYVVKYGVLGKVMDALIIKRSLKKSFDNMLAALDEHLATGVHIQKGWQPTAAAA
;
A
#
# COMPACT_ATOMS: atom_id res chain seq x y z
N GLU A 1 26.65 -7.67 -3.60
CA GLU A 1 25.84 -8.19 -2.49
C GLU A 1 24.38 -7.88 -2.78
N GLY A 2 23.47 -8.79 -2.43
CA GLY A 2 22.02 -8.63 -2.62
C GLY A 2 21.30 -8.48 -1.28
N THR A 3 20.04 -8.07 -1.31
CA THR A 3 19.20 -8.03 -0.11
C THR A 3 18.58 -9.41 0.18
N PRO A 4 18.09 -9.65 1.41
CA PRO A 4 17.37 -10.87 1.74
C PRO A 4 16.13 -11.08 0.84
N GLU A 5 15.78 -12.34 0.55
CA GLU A 5 14.58 -12.66 -0.23
C GLU A 5 13.29 -12.26 0.51
N ARG A 6 13.29 -12.39 1.84
CA ARG A 6 12.11 -12.18 2.71
C ARG A 6 12.53 -11.59 4.06
N GLY A 7 11.54 -11.02 4.76
CA GLY A 7 11.72 -10.44 6.09
C GLY A 7 12.37 -9.06 6.07
N VAL A 8 12.82 -8.60 7.23
CA VAL A 8 13.43 -7.27 7.40
C VAL A 8 14.69 -7.13 6.53
N GLY A 9 14.79 -6.01 5.83
CA GLY A 9 15.87 -5.70 4.88
C GLY A 9 15.62 -6.17 3.46
N ALA A 10 14.62 -7.02 3.22
CA ALA A 10 14.23 -7.42 1.86
C ALA A 10 13.76 -6.20 1.05
N GLU A 11 14.13 -6.17 -0.23
CA GLU A 11 13.81 -5.06 -1.14
C GLU A 11 13.09 -5.55 -2.39
N ARG A 12 12.20 -4.72 -2.92
CA ARG A 12 11.56 -4.96 -4.22
C ARG A 12 11.33 -3.67 -5.00
N LEU A 13 11.30 -3.83 -6.32
CA LEU A 13 10.85 -2.80 -7.26
C LEU A 13 9.48 -3.20 -7.81
N CYS A 14 8.46 -2.44 -7.43
CA CYS A 14 7.11 -2.57 -7.93
C CYS A 14 6.91 -1.64 -9.14
N THR A 15 6.42 -2.18 -10.26
CA THR A 15 5.94 -1.38 -11.40
C THR A 15 4.42 -1.46 -11.42
N LEU A 16 3.75 -0.35 -11.13
CA LEU A 16 2.31 -0.26 -11.02
C LEU A 16 1.66 -0.17 -12.42
N TYR A 17 0.38 -0.52 -12.51
CA TYR A 17 -0.35 -0.55 -13.79
C TYR A 17 -0.55 0.82 -14.46
N ASP A 18 -0.42 1.89 -13.68
CA ASP A 18 -0.44 3.29 -14.14
C ASP A 18 0.95 3.79 -14.60
N GLY A 19 1.96 2.92 -14.56
CA GLY A 19 3.33 3.22 -14.93
C GLY A 19 4.20 3.77 -13.80
N ASN A 20 3.63 4.04 -12.62
CA ASN A 20 4.42 4.47 -11.47
C ASN A 20 5.32 3.34 -10.96
N ARG A 21 6.47 3.71 -10.39
CA ARG A 21 7.42 2.78 -9.78
C ARG A 21 7.60 3.08 -8.30
N ILE A 22 7.73 2.01 -7.52
CA ILE A 22 7.98 2.05 -6.07
C ILE A 22 9.14 1.09 -5.79
N SER A 23 10.25 1.63 -5.32
CA SER A 23 11.32 0.84 -4.70
C SER A 23 11.11 0.90 -3.19
N GLU A 24 10.91 -0.26 -2.58
CA GLU A 24 10.58 -0.36 -1.17
C GLU A 24 11.41 -1.41 -0.45
N ARG A 25 11.58 -1.19 0.85
CA ARG A 25 12.31 -2.06 1.77
C ARG A 25 11.44 -2.42 2.97
N VAL A 26 11.45 -3.69 3.37
CA VAL A 26 10.81 -4.11 4.63
C VAL A 26 11.66 -3.62 5.80
N ILE A 27 11.07 -2.82 6.69
CA ILE A 27 11.75 -2.27 7.88
C ILE A 27 11.20 -2.83 9.19
N GLU A 28 10.02 -3.44 9.18
CA GLU A 28 9.44 -4.18 10.30
C GLU A 28 8.61 -5.33 9.72
N SER A 29 8.71 -6.51 10.31
CA SER A 29 7.86 -7.65 9.98
C SER A 29 7.71 -8.48 11.22
N VAL A 30 6.47 -8.59 11.69
CA VAL A 30 6.13 -9.38 12.86
C VAL A 30 4.99 -10.29 12.46
N ASP A 31 5.26 -11.59 12.46
CA ASP A 31 4.31 -12.62 12.04
C ASP A 31 2.93 -12.41 12.67
N GLU A 32 1.90 -12.50 11.83
CA GLU A 32 0.48 -12.34 12.15
C GLU A 32 0.10 -11.02 12.84
N ARG A 33 1.02 -10.04 12.92
CA ARG A 33 0.78 -8.76 13.60
C ARG A 33 0.96 -7.57 12.68
N ASN A 34 2.10 -7.47 11.99
CA ASN A 34 2.34 -6.32 11.12
C ASN A 34 3.40 -6.53 10.04
N LEU A 35 3.37 -5.60 9.08
CA LEU A 35 4.41 -5.37 8.09
C LEU A 35 4.59 -3.85 7.91
N VAL A 36 5.83 -3.38 7.93
CA VAL A 36 6.16 -1.99 7.62
C VAL A 36 7.17 -1.93 6.49
N VAL A 37 6.86 -1.13 5.49
CA VAL A 37 7.72 -0.88 4.33
C VAL A 37 8.10 0.60 4.23
N ASP A 38 9.37 0.85 3.95
CA ASP A 38 9.91 2.16 3.61
C ASP A 38 9.99 2.29 2.10
N ILE A 39 9.37 3.33 1.54
CA ILE A 39 9.45 3.64 0.12
C ILE A 39 10.60 4.63 -0.06
N TYR A 40 11.76 4.09 -0.43
CA TYR A 40 13.01 4.86 -0.50
C TYR A 40 13.22 5.51 -1.89
N ASP A 41 12.54 5.03 -2.93
CA ASP A 41 12.54 5.66 -4.25
C ASP A 41 11.20 5.47 -4.97
N THR A 42 10.71 6.51 -5.65
CA THR A 42 9.46 6.46 -6.39
C THR A 42 9.34 7.56 -7.45
N THR A 43 8.65 7.24 -8.54
CA THR A 43 8.25 8.21 -9.58
C THR A 43 7.14 9.16 -9.11
N MET A 44 6.44 8.82 -8.03
CA MET A 44 5.40 9.66 -7.47
C MET A 44 5.96 10.98 -6.88
N PRO A 45 5.13 12.03 -6.71
CA PRO A 45 5.55 13.31 -6.14
C PRO A 45 5.74 13.28 -4.61
N LEU A 46 6.29 12.18 -4.08
CA LEU A 46 6.55 11.94 -2.66
C LEU A 46 8.05 12.05 -2.37
N LYS A 47 8.40 12.88 -1.39
CA LYS A 47 9.77 13.03 -0.88
C LYS A 47 10.16 11.84 0.01
N SER A 48 9.22 11.36 0.81
CA SER A 48 9.38 10.18 1.66
C SER A 48 8.00 9.56 1.87
N ALA A 49 7.95 8.23 1.99
CA ALA A 49 6.73 7.54 2.35
C ALA A 49 7.00 6.23 3.09
N ARG A 50 6.09 5.88 4.01
CA ARG A 50 6.12 4.65 4.78
C ARG A 50 4.72 4.05 4.83
N GLY A 51 4.62 2.78 4.48
CA GLY A 51 3.38 1.99 4.60
C GLY A 51 3.47 1.05 5.79
N ARG A 52 2.47 1.09 6.66
CA ARG A 52 2.29 0.13 7.76
C ARG A 52 0.98 -0.63 7.54
N PHE A 53 1.08 -1.94 7.66
CA PHE A 53 -0.03 -2.88 7.64
C PHE A 53 -0.12 -3.51 9.02
N ASP A 54 -1.24 -3.32 9.71
CA ASP A 54 -1.54 -3.97 10.98
C ASP A 54 -2.65 -5.00 10.76
N LEU A 55 -2.51 -6.15 11.42
CA LEU A 55 -3.46 -7.26 11.37
C LEU A 55 -4.07 -7.46 12.75
N GLU A 56 -5.40 -7.46 12.81
CA GLU A 56 -6.16 -7.73 14.03
C GLU A 56 -7.18 -8.85 13.74
N LYS A 57 -7.24 -9.88 14.59
CA LYS A 57 -8.26 -10.93 14.46
C LYS A 57 -9.63 -10.37 14.85
N THR A 58 -10.65 -10.61 14.03
CA THR A 58 -12.04 -10.22 14.35
C THR A 58 -12.77 -11.34 15.08
N SER A 59 -13.83 -11.00 15.80
CA SER A 59 -14.60 -11.95 16.63
C SER A 59 -15.32 -13.03 15.83
N ASP A 60 -15.62 -12.76 14.56
CA ASP A 60 -16.24 -13.69 13.61
C ASP A 60 -15.24 -14.60 12.87
N GLY A 61 -13.94 -14.51 13.22
CA GLY A 61 -12.90 -15.35 12.63
C GLY A 61 -12.23 -14.75 11.38
N GLY A 62 -12.60 -13.54 10.99
CA GLY A 62 -11.91 -12.77 9.95
C GLY A 62 -10.63 -12.07 10.43
N THR A 63 -10.07 -11.24 9.56
CA THR A 63 -8.92 -10.37 9.85
C THR A 63 -9.24 -8.94 9.45
N LEU A 64 -9.18 -8.03 10.42
CA LEU A 64 -9.18 -6.60 10.16
C LEU A 64 -7.77 -6.20 9.74
N VAL A 65 -7.65 -5.71 8.51
CA VAL A 65 -6.40 -5.14 7.98
C VAL A 65 -6.47 -3.63 8.03
N ARG A 66 -5.52 -3.00 8.73
CA ARG A 66 -5.39 -1.55 8.80
C ARG A 66 -4.15 -1.09 8.04
N ILE A 67 -4.33 -0.19 7.09
CA ILE A 67 -3.23 0.46 6.39
C ILE A 67 -3.05 1.88 6.93
N THR A 68 -1.86 2.17 7.44
CA THR A 68 -1.42 3.52 7.79
C THR A 68 -0.33 3.93 6.83
N PHE A 69 -0.52 5.06 6.13
CA PHE A 69 0.42 5.55 5.15
C PHE A 69 0.88 6.97 5.48
N GLU A 70 2.15 7.09 5.85
CA GLU A 70 2.80 8.36 6.20
C GLU A 70 3.60 8.84 5.01
N TYR A 71 3.44 10.10 4.62
CA TYR A 71 4.16 10.64 3.45
C TYR A 71 4.40 12.14 3.53
N VAL A 72 5.43 12.58 2.80
CA VAL A 72 5.77 14.00 2.58
C VAL A 72 5.78 14.27 1.08
N VAL A 73 5.09 15.30 0.62
CA VAL A 73 5.06 15.70 -0.80
C VAL A 73 6.29 16.53 -1.20
N LYS A 74 6.70 16.48 -2.48
CA LYS A 74 7.90 17.19 -2.99
C LYS A 74 7.75 18.74 -3.07
N TYR A 75 6.54 19.30 -3.26
CA TYR A 75 6.34 20.73 -3.60
C TYR A 75 5.92 21.62 -2.41
N GLY A 76 6.08 22.95 -2.50
CA GLY A 76 5.99 24.03 -1.47
C GLY A 76 4.59 24.52 -1.00
N VAL A 77 4.53 25.31 0.10
CA VAL A 77 3.37 25.55 1.01
C VAL A 77 2.02 25.97 0.38
N LEU A 78 1.96 26.72 -0.72
CA LEU A 78 0.67 27.13 -1.33
C LEU A 78 0.11 26.13 -2.35
N GLY A 79 0.96 25.44 -3.13
CA GLY A 79 0.53 24.29 -3.96
C GLY A 79 0.29 23.03 -3.15
N LYS A 80 0.94 22.92 -1.97
CA LYS A 80 0.86 21.77 -1.05
C LYS A 80 -0.54 21.36 -0.67
N VAL A 81 -1.46 22.28 -0.40
CA VAL A 81 -2.75 21.89 0.21
C VAL A 81 -3.67 21.23 -0.81
N MET A 82 -3.85 21.85 -1.99
CA MET A 82 -4.67 21.26 -3.06
C MET A 82 -4.05 19.97 -3.59
N ASP A 83 -2.73 19.95 -3.83
CA ASP A 83 -2.03 18.76 -4.30
C ASP A 83 -2.05 17.64 -3.24
N ALA A 84 -1.85 17.96 -1.95
CA ALA A 84 -1.91 16.96 -0.90
C ALA A 84 -3.30 16.37 -0.73
N LEU A 85 -4.37 17.15 -0.92
CA LEU A 85 -5.74 16.63 -0.88
C LEU A 85 -6.02 15.69 -2.05
N ILE A 86 -5.58 16.04 -3.26
CA ILE A 86 -5.71 15.19 -4.45
C ILE A 86 -4.91 13.90 -4.26
N ILE A 87 -3.65 14.00 -3.84
CA ILE A 87 -2.78 12.85 -3.54
C ILE A 87 -3.41 11.98 -2.45
N LYS A 88 -3.89 12.57 -1.35
CA LYS A 88 -4.55 11.84 -0.26
C LYS A 88 -5.75 11.05 -0.76
N ARG A 89 -6.62 11.68 -1.55
CA ARG A 89 -7.80 11.02 -2.14
C ARG A 89 -7.41 9.90 -3.09
N SER A 90 -6.42 10.14 -3.94
CA SER A 90 -5.91 9.13 -4.87
C SER A 90 -5.31 7.93 -4.15
N LEU A 91 -4.43 8.17 -3.17
CA LEU A 91 -3.82 7.12 -2.34
C LEU A 91 -4.88 6.33 -1.58
N LYS A 92 -5.84 7.02 -0.94
CA LYS A 92 -6.96 6.37 -0.27
C LYS A 92 -7.71 5.44 -1.22
N LYS A 93 -8.10 5.94 -2.40
CA LYS A 93 -8.80 5.12 -3.40
C LYS A 93 -7.96 3.91 -3.84
N SER A 94 -6.66 4.09 -4.03
CA SER A 94 -5.75 2.99 -4.38
C SER A 94 -5.66 1.94 -3.27
N PHE A 95 -5.56 2.34 -2.01
CA PHE A 95 -5.54 1.42 -0.87
C PHE A 95 -6.88 0.72 -0.65
N ASP A 96 -8.00 1.44 -0.79
CA ASP A 96 -9.34 0.86 -0.71
C ASP A 96 -9.52 -0.22 -1.80
N ASN A 97 -9.11 0.08 -3.04
CA ASN A 97 -9.15 -0.88 -4.14
C ASN A 97 -8.22 -2.08 -3.89
N MET A 98 -7.03 -1.85 -3.34
CA MET A 98 -6.07 -2.93 -3.04
C MET A 98 -6.62 -3.88 -1.96
N LEU A 99 -7.24 -3.35 -0.91
CA LEU A 99 -7.87 -4.16 0.14
C LEU A 99 -9.07 -4.94 -0.39
N ALA A 100 -9.93 -4.30 -1.19
CA ALA A 100 -11.07 -4.99 -1.80
C ALA A 100 -10.63 -6.08 -2.78
N ALA A 101 -9.59 -5.84 -3.57
CA ALA A 101 -8.99 -6.84 -4.46
C ALA A 101 -8.37 -8.00 -3.67
N LEU A 102 -7.71 -7.72 -2.55
CA LEU A 102 -7.16 -8.74 -1.66
C LEU A 102 -8.26 -9.61 -1.06
N ASP A 103 -9.35 -9.00 -0.59
CA ASP A 103 -10.51 -9.71 -0.05
C ASP A 103 -11.15 -10.64 -1.09
N GLU A 104 -11.39 -10.13 -2.32
CA GLU A 104 -11.93 -10.95 -3.42
C GLU A 104 -10.98 -12.10 -3.79
N HIS A 105 -9.67 -11.85 -3.84
CA HIS A 105 -8.68 -12.90 -4.10
C HIS A 105 -8.70 -13.99 -3.01
N LEU A 106 -8.77 -13.59 -1.74
CA LEU A 106 -8.83 -14.53 -0.61
C LEU A 106 -10.13 -15.35 -0.61
N ALA A 107 -11.25 -14.73 -0.98
CA ALA A 107 -12.56 -15.39 -1.02
C ALA A 107 -12.72 -16.35 -2.22
N THR A 108 -12.13 -16.01 -3.37
CA THR A 108 -12.39 -16.72 -4.65
C THR A 108 -11.21 -17.51 -5.19
N GLY A 109 -9.98 -17.20 -4.76
CA GLY A 109 -8.74 -17.70 -5.34
C GLY A 109 -8.40 -17.10 -6.72
N VAL A 110 -9.23 -16.21 -7.28
CA VAL A 110 -9.00 -15.60 -8.60
C VAL A 110 -7.92 -14.54 -8.51
N HIS A 111 -6.94 -14.59 -9.42
CA HIS A 111 -5.87 -13.58 -9.47
C HIS A 111 -6.37 -12.26 -10.09
N ILE A 112 -6.17 -11.13 -9.39
CA ILE A 112 -6.67 -9.83 -9.81
C ILE A 112 -5.77 -9.19 -10.88
N GLN A 113 -6.35 -8.90 -12.04
CA GLN A 113 -5.67 -8.39 -13.24
C GLN A 113 -5.78 -6.86 -13.39
N LYS A 114 -4.99 -6.29 -14.31
CA LYS A 114 -5.10 -4.88 -14.70
C LYS A 114 -6.51 -4.56 -15.17
N GLY A 115 -7.07 -3.44 -14.68
CA GLY A 115 -8.40 -2.97 -15.06
C GLY A 115 -9.53 -3.50 -14.17
N TRP A 116 -9.23 -4.35 -13.19
CA TRP A 116 -10.19 -4.75 -12.17
C TRP A 116 -10.85 -3.53 -11.52
N GLN A 117 -12.16 -3.64 -11.32
CA GLN A 117 -12.95 -2.67 -10.59
C GLN A 117 -13.57 -3.41 -9.41
N PRO A 118 -13.64 -2.78 -8.22
CA PRO A 118 -14.35 -3.37 -7.11
C PRO A 118 -15.79 -3.65 -7.54
N THR A 119 -16.19 -4.91 -7.42
CA THR A 119 -17.60 -5.27 -7.36
C THR A 119 -18.19 -4.40 -6.25
N ALA A 120 -19.24 -3.61 -6.54
CA ALA A 120 -19.80 -2.66 -5.58
C ALA A 120 -19.93 -3.35 -4.22
N ALA A 121 -19.08 -2.95 -3.26
CA ALA A 121 -19.00 -3.64 -1.98
C ALA A 121 -20.40 -3.60 -1.36
N ALA A 122 -20.88 -4.77 -0.90
CA ALA A 122 -21.97 -4.79 0.05
C ALA A 122 -21.54 -3.91 1.23
N ALA A 123 -22.29 -2.83 1.44
CA ALA A 123 -22.10 -1.88 2.52
C ALA A 123 -22.27 -2.55 3.89
#